data_AF-A0A521CY23-F1
#
_entry.id   AF-A0A521CY23-F1
#
_cell.length_a   1.000
_cell.length_b   1.000
_cell.length_c   1.000
_cell.angle_alpha   90.00
_cell.angle_beta   90.00
_cell.angle_gamma   90.00
#
_symmetry.space_group_name_H-M   'P 1'
#
loop_
_entity.id
_entity.type
_entity.pdbx_description
1 polymer ?
#
loop_
_entity_poly.entity_id
_entity_poly.type
_entity_poly.pdbx_seq_one_letter_code
_entity_poly.pdbx_strand_id
1 'polypeptide(L)'
;MTALSLTLTGAEVLLPGEGLTDVDLTIADGVVQTGPAWQQIDLSGYLVLPGIIDLHGDGFERHIAPRRGAMKQMNEGILSVEAELAANGITTAVLAQFYSWEGGVRGPEFAGQVFDAIAAVKDHTVTDLMPQLRFETHMLDDYAGLAEKIAAWQVPYVVFNDHLPHDRLAEGRKPPRLTGQALKAGRNPEVHFEMLLSMHARRDEVSTALDILCADLTKQGVRMGSHDDATAQTRSDWRARGARISEFPETLEAAEAARTAGDHIILGSPNVVRGGSHKGNVSALDLIAMGLCDALASDYHYPSPRRAALMLAKSGLLDMAGAWALVSSGPARVLGLQDRGTLTPGQRADLVILEADTNRVAATLAAGRVSYMAGDIAARFVG
;
A
#
# COMPACT_ATOMS: atom_id res chain seq x y z
N MET A 1 -23.16 9.98 5.08
CA MET A 1 -22.29 10.69 6.04
C MET A 1 -21.85 12.00 5.40
N THR A 2 -21.94 13.11 6.11
CA THR A 2 -21.79 14.48 5.57
C THR A 2 -20.36 14.98 5.76
N ALA A 3 -19.77 15.62 4.74
CA ALA A 3 -18.45 16.26 4.85
C ALA A 3 -18.54 17.55 5.68
N LEU A 4 -17.45 17.89 6.37
CA LEU A 4 -17.33 19.14 7.12
C LEU A 4 -17.19 20.34 6.18
N SER A 5 -17.62 21.51 6.65
CA SER A 5 -17.46 22.80 5.99
C SER A 5 -16.90 23.82 6.98
N LEU A 6 -15.58 23.99 7.01
CA LEU A 6 -14.87 24.78 8.01
C LEU A 6 -13.52 25.31 7.50
N THR A 7 -12.97 26.28 8.22
CA THR A 7 -11.62 26.82 8.04
C THR A 7 -10.76 26.37 9.22
N LEU A 8 -9.61 25.76 8.94
CA LEU A 8 -8.57 25.46 9.92
C LEU A 8 -7.61 26.64 9.98
N THR A 9 -7.39 27.20 11.16
CA THR A 9 -6.55 28.40 11.37
C THR A 9 -5.41 28.10 12.36
N GLY A 10 -4.33 28.89 12.36
CA GLY A 10 -3.27 28.83 13.38
C GLY A 10 -2.36 27.59 13.37
N ALA A 11 -2.48 26.72 12.37
CA ALA A 11 -1.58 25.58 12.15
C ALA A 11 -0.64 25.84 10.98
N GLU A 12 0.54 25.21 10.99
CA GLU A 12 1.36 25.12 9.78
C GLU A 12 0.77 24.05 8.85
N VAL A 13 0.48 24.45 7.61
CA VAL A 13 -0.06 23.58 6.56
C VAL A 13 1.07 23.22 5.59
N LEU A 14 1.21 21.94 5.26
CA LEU A 14 2.18 21.52 4.25
C LEU A 14 1.61 21.72 2.83
N LEU A 15 2.14 22.73 2.14
CA LEU A 15 1.76 23.07 0.77
C LEU A 15 2.83 22.66 -0.25
N PRO A 16 2.43 22.24 -1.46
CA PRO A 16 3.38 21.86 -2.50
C PRO A 16 4.22 23.07 -2.95
N GLY A 17 5.55 22.93 -2.91
CA GLY A 17 6.49 23.98 -3.34
C GLY A 17 6.79 25.06 -2.28
N GLU A 18 5.99 25.17 -1.22
CA GLU A 18 6.16 26.15 -0.15
C GLU A 18 6.63 25.53 1.17
N GLY A 19 6.38 24.22 1.37
CA GLY A 19 6.73 23.55 2.62
C GLY A 19 5.67 23.79 3.70
N LEU A 20 6.08 23.76 4.97
CA LEU A 20 5.20 24.11 6.08
C LEU A 20 5.03 25.63 6.13
N THR A 21 3.79 26.10 6.15
CA THR A 21 3.48 27.53 6.14
C THR A 21 2.26 27.81 7.03
N ASP A 22 2.33 28.90 7.80
CA ASP A 22 1.21 29.38 8.62
C ASP A 22 0.15 30.05 7.72
N VAL A 23 -0.84 29.26 7.32
CA VAL A 23 -1.94 29.68 6.46
C VAL A 23 -3.24 28.99 6.87
N ASP A 24 -4.36 29.67 6.60
CA ASP A 24 -5.67 29.08 6.80
C ASP A 24 -5.98 28.05 5.70
N LEU A 25 -6.50 26.88 6.09
CA LEU A 25 -6.97 25.84 5.16
C LEU A 25 -8.48 25.70 5.26
N THR A 26 -9.20 26.02 4.18
CA THR A 26 -10.66 25.82 4.13
C THR A 26 -11.00 24.51 3.43
N ILE A 27 -11.92 23.76 4.03
CA ILE A 27 -12.52 22.56 3.43
C ILE A 27 -14.04 22.71 3.41
N ALA A 28 -14.68 22.33 2.31
CA ALA A 28 -16.14 22.20 2.21
C ALA A 28 -16.50 21.24 1.07
N ASP A 29 -17.66 20.58 1.17
CA ASP A 29 -18.14 19.62 0.16
C ASP A 29 -17.13 18.52 -0.18
N GLY A 30 -16.31 18.17 0.80
CA GLY A 30 -15.29 17.13 0.69
C GLY A 30 -14.02 17.51 -0.07
N VAL A 31 -13.85 18.79 -0.42
CA VAL A 31 -12.66 19.32 -1.11
C VAL A 31 -12.06 20.51 -0.36
N VAL A 32 -10.80 20.82 -0.67
CA VAL A 32 -10.14 22.07 -0.28
C VAL A 32 -10.72 23.21 -1.10
N GLN A 33 -11.06 24.32 -0.45
CA GLN A 33 -11.72 25.48 -1.05
C GLN A 33 -10.87 26.73 -0.94
N THR A 34 -11.15 27.71 -1.80
CA THR A 34 -10.63 29.07 -1.66
C THR A 34 -11.55 29.93 -0.81
N GLY A 35 -10.98 30.79 0.04
CA GLY A 35 -11.74 31.70 0.90
C GLY A 35 -12.31 31.00 2.13
N PRO A 36 -12.63 31.76 3.20
CA PRO A 36 -12.97 31.19 4.49
C PRO A 36 -14.40 30.64 4.52
N ALA A 37 -14.58 29.51 5.20
CA ALA A 37 -15.88 29.05 5.69
C ALA A 37 -16.28 29.74 7.00
N TRP A 38 -17.58 29.72 7.31
CA TRP A 38 -18.16 30.39 8.49
C TRP A 38 -17.65 29.82 9.81
N GLN A 39 -17.50 28.50 9.90
CA GLN A 39 -16.92 27.84 11.06
C GLN A 39 -15.39 27.88 10.97
N GLN A 40 -14.74 28.35 12.04
CA GLN A 40 -13.29 28.38 12.14
C GLN A 40 -12.84 27.50 13.32
N ILE A 41 -11.84 26.66 13.09
CA ILE A 41 -11.23 25.80 14.11
C ILE A 41 -9.77 26.22 14.27
N ASP A 42 -9.45 26.77 15.44
CA ASP A 42 -8.06 27.08 15.79
C ASP A 42 -7.28 25.79 16.04
N LEU A 43 -6.25 25.56 15.23
CA LEU A 43 -5.31 24.46 15.29
C LEU A 43 -3.91 24.90 15.73
N SER A 44 -3.80 25.99 16.49
CA SER A 44 -2.57 26.35 17.19
C SER A 44 -1.99 25.15 17.95
N GLY A 45 -0.72 24.85 17.67
CA GLY A 45 0.00 23.68 18.21
C GLY A 45 -0.09 22.39 17.36
N TYR A 46 -0.68 22.47 16.17
CA TYR A 46 -0.78 21.34 15.24
C TYR A 46 -0.14 21.63 13.87
N LEU A 47 0.15 20.56 13.15
CA LEU A 47 0.54 20.58 11.74
C LEU A 47 -0.59 19.95 10.92
N VAL A 48 -0.88 20.50 9.74
CA VAL A 48 -1.85 19.94 8.79
C VAL A 48 -1.13 19.47 7.54
N LEU A 49 -1.18 18.17 7.27
CA LEU A 49 -0.46 17.53 6.17
C LEU A 49 -1.45 16.84 5.22
N PRO A 50 -1.13 16.70 3.92
CA PRO A 50 -1.89 15.82 3.02
C PRO A 50 -2.04 14.42 3.61
N GLY A 51 -3.23 13.84 3.52
CA GLY A 51 -3.52 12.49 4.01
C GLY A 51 -2.55 11.46 3.43
N ILE A 52 -2.19 10.46 4.24
CA ILE A 52 -1.29 9.39 3.79
C ILE A 52 -2.06 8.48 2.82
N ILE A 53 -1.39 8.11 1.74
CA ILE A 53 -1.87 7.15 0.73
C ILE A 53 -0.90 5.97 0.76
N ASP A 54 -1.40 4.83 1.24
CA ASP A 54 -0.61 3.62 1.37
C ASP A 54 -0.81 2.71 0.15
N LEU A 55 0.26 2.46 -0.61
CA LEU A 55 0.21 1.67 -1.86
C LEU A 55 0.24 0.17 -1.66
N HIS A 56 0.66 -0.29 -0.48
CA HIS A 56 0.79 -1.70 -0.18
C HIS A 56 0.80 -1.90 1.33
N GLY A 57 -0.25 -2.52 1.86
CA GLY A 57 -0.29 -3.02 3.22
C GLY A 57 -0.83 -4.44 3.28
N ASP A 58 -0.02 -5.39 3.74
CA ASP A 58 -0.44 -6.78 4.02
C ASP A 58 -0.69 -7.01 5.53
N GLY A 59 -0.47 -5.98 6.34
CA GLY A 59 -0.67 -6.01 7.79
C GLY A 59 -2.11 -6.33 8.22
N PHE A 60 -3.11 -6.17 7.33
CA PHE A 60 -4.53 -6.38 7.62
C PHE A 60 -4.85 -7.85 7.97
N GLU A 61 -4.01 -8.79 7.53
CA GLU A 61 -4.14 -10.22 7.84
C GLU A 61 -4.33 -10.48 9.34
N ARG A 62 -3.72 -9.64 10.21
CA ARG A 62 -3.81 -9.77 11.68
C ARG A 62 -5.22 -9.55 12.25
N HIS A 63 -6.03 -8.76 11.56
CA HIS A 63 -7.39 -8.41 11.98
C HIS A 63 -8.43 -9.39 11.45
N ILE A 64 -8.22 -9.86 10.21
CA ILE A 64 -9.12 -10.82 9.60
C ILE A 64 -8.84 -12.24 10.10
N ALA A 65 -7.60 -12.65 10.28
CA ALA A 65 -7.26 -14.02 10.69
C ALA A 65 -6.36 -14.04 11.94
N PRO A 66 -6.79 -13.48 13.09
CA PRO A 66 -5.99 -13.46 14.30
C PRO A 66 -5.67 -14.87 14.82
N ARG A 67 -6.52 -15.86 14.50
CA ARG A 67 -6.33 -17.29 14.84
C ARG A 67 -6.88 -18.20 13.74
N ARG A 68 -6.29 -19.39 13.59
CA ARG A 68 -6.71 -20.40 12.59
C ARG A 68 -8.14 -20.87 12.87
N GLY A 69 -8.99 -20.89 11.84
CA GLY A 69 -10.40 -21.32 11.91
C GLY A 69 -11.36 -20.29 12.53
N ALA A 70 -10.86 -19.12 12.93
CA ALA A 70 -11.66 -18.08 13.55
C ALA A 70 -12.10 -17.06 12.49
N MET A 71 -13.00 -17.41 11.58
CA MET A 71 -13.73 -16.38 10.84
C MET A 71 -15.15 -16.76 10.47
N LYS A 72 -16.10 -15.99 11.00
CA LYS A 72 -17.49 -15.94 10.54
C LYS A 72 -17.88 -14.57 9.96
N GLN A 73 -17.05 -13.53 10.14
CA GLN A 73 -17.39 -12.13 9.84
C GLN A 73 -16.18 -11.36 9.29
N MET A 74 -15.80 -11.62 8.04
CA MET A 74 -14.67 -10.95 7.37
C MET A 74 -14.84 -9.42 7.34
N ASN A 75 -16.07 -8.95 7.11
CA ASN A 75 -16.42 -7.53 7.03
C ASN A 75 -16.00 -6.75 8.29
N GLU A 76 -16.28 -7.29 9.48
CA GLU A 76 -15.88 -6.69 10.76
C GLU A 76 -14.36 -6.61 10.92
N GLY A 77 -13.65 -7.60 10.37
CA GLY A 77 -12.18 -7.58 10.31
C GLY A 77 -11.68 -6.41 9.46
N ILE A 78 -12.27 -6.20 8.27
CA ILE A 78 -11.91 -5.07 7.39
C ILE A 78 -12.27 -3.72 8.02
N LEU A 79 -13.41 -3.60 8.72
CA LEU A 79 -13.75 -2.37 9.47
C LEU A 79 -12.74 -2.10 10.61
N SER A 80 -12.25 -3.14 11.28
CA SER A 80 -11.21 -3.00 12.30
C SER A 80 -9.87 -2.53 11.71
N VAL A 81 -9.55 -2.99 10.50
CA VAL A 81 -8.39 -2.52 9.73
C VAL A 81 -8.54 -1.04 9.40
N GLU A 82 -9.72 -0.63 8.92
CA GLU A 82 -10.01 0.75 8.57
C GLU A 82 -9.78 1.72 9.75
N ALA A 83 -10.24 1.33 10.95
CA ALA A 83 -10.00 2.11 12.16
C ALA A 83 -8.50 2.26 12.48
N GLU A 84 -7.69 1.20 12.31
CA GLU A 84 -6.24 1.29 12.54
C GLU A 84 -5.55 2.15 11.47
N LEU A 85 -5.95 2.05 10.21
CA LEU A 85 -5.45 2.89 9.11
C LEU A 85 -5.71 4.38 9.41
N ALA A 86 -6.96 4.71 9.77
CA ALA A 86 -7.36 6.06 10.11
C ALA A 86 -6.56 6.61 11.31
N ALA A 87 -6.36 5.81 12.35
CA ALA A 87 -5.54 6.19 13.51
C ALA A 87 -4.06 6.45 13.16
N ASN A 88 -3.58 5.97 12.01
CA ASN A 88 -2.22 6.20 11.52
C ASN A 88 -2.10 7.32 10.47
N GLY A 89 -3.19 8.05 10.21
CA GLY A 89 -3.17 9.16 9.23
C GLY A 89 -3.43 8.74 7.79
N ILE A 90 -3.79 7.47 7.56
CA ILE A 90 -4.01 6.91 6.22
C ILE A 90 -5.45 7.22 5.81
N THR A 91 -5.58 7.89 4.66
CA THR A 91 -6.87 8.35 4.09
C THR A 91 -7.28 7.54 2.85
N THR A 92 -6.29 6.89 2.22
CA THR A 92 -6.45 5.94 1.11
C THR A 92 -5.48 4.78 1.36
N ALA A 93 -5.98 3.54 1.35
CA ALA A 93 -5.17 2.35 1.65
C ALA A 93 -5.39 1.25 0.61
N VAL A 94 -4.29 0.72 0.10
CA VAL A 94 -4.26 -0.47 -0.73
C VAL A 94 -4.01 -1.71 0.15
N LEU A 95 -4.98 -2.62 0.18
CA LEU A 95 -4.93 -3.86 0.96
C LEU A 95 -4.42 -5.00 0.08
N ALA A 96 -3.18 -5.44 0.35
CA ALA A 96 -2.45 -6.39 -0.48
C ALA A 96 -2.71 -7.85 -0.09
N GLN A 97 -3.69 -8.49 -0.73
CA GLN A 97 -4.08 -9.88 -0.45
C GLN A 97 -3.36 -10.86 -1.37
N PHE A 98 -2.69 -11.84 -0.77
CA PHE A 98 -2.08 -12.96 -1.49
C PHE A 98 -3.11 -13.91 -2.12
N TYR A 99 -2.77 -14.42 -3.28
CA TYR A 99 -3.35 -15.58 -3.95
C TYR A 99 -2.22 -16.52 -4.33
N SER A 100 -1.97 -17.49 -3.46
CA SER A 100 -0.71 -18.22 -3.40
C SER A 100 -0.88 -19.70 -3.09
N TRP A 101 0.04 -20.48 -3.63
CA TRP A 101 0.21 -21.90 -3.33
C TRP A 101 0.54 -22.14 -1.84
N GLU A 102 1.02 -21.13 -1.10
CA GLU A 102 1.28 -21.20 0.34
C GLU A 102 0.01 -21.59 1.14
N GLY A 103 -1.18 -21.30 0.61
CA GLY A 103 -2.45 -21.70 1.21
C GLY A 103 -2.78 -20.98 2.51
N GLY A 104 -3.78 -21.49 3.24
CA GLY A 104 -4.30 -20.82 4.44
C GLY A 104 -4.84 -19.42 4.11
N VAL A 105 -4.40 -18.41 4.87
CA VAL A 105 -4.80 -16.99 4.69
C VAL A 105 -4.29 -16.38 3.38
N ARG A 106 -3.40 -17.08 2.68
CA ARG A 106 -2.87 -16.67 1.37
C ARG A 106 -3.44 -17.49 0.21
N GLY A 107 -4.33 -18.44 0.50
CA GLY A 107 -4.87 -19.35 -0.49
C GLY A 107 -5.98 -18.74 -1.36
N PRO A 108 -6.27 -19.34 -2.53
CA PRO A 108 -7.31 -18.89 -3.46
C PRO A 108 -8.69 -18.59 -2.84
N GLU A 109 -9.22 -19.52 -2.04
CA GLU A 109 -10.54 -19.40 -1.43
C GLU A 109 -10.60 -18.22 -0.45
N PHE A 110 -9.56 -18.10 0.39
CA PHE A 110 -9.47 -17.02 1.37
C PHE A 110 -9.33 -15.66 0.69
N ALA A 111 -8.52 -15.57 -0.36
CA ALA A 111 -8.37 -14.35 -1.14
C ALA A 111 -9.71 -13.87 -1.70
N GLY A 112 -10.52 -14.78 -2.27
CA GLY A 112 -11.87 -14.44 -2.74
C GLY A 112 -12.76 -13.87 -1.63
N GLN A 113 -12.77 -14.51 -0.45
CA GLN A 113 -13.56 -14.03 0.70
C GLN A 113 -13.11 -12.64 1.17
N VAL A 114 -11.81 -12.34 1.14
CA VAL A 114 -11.26 -11.02 1.48
C VAL A 114 -11.70 -9.96 0.48
N PHE A 115 -11.58 -10.24 -0.82
CA PHE A 115 -12.00 -9.27 -1.84
C PHE A 115 -13.50 -9.00 -1.80
N ASP A 116 -14.32 -10.04 -1.63
CA ASP A 116 -15.76 -9.88 -1.46
C ASP A 116 -16.09 -9.01 -0.23
N ALA A 117 -15.36 -9.19 0.87
CA ALA A 117 -15.54 -8.38 2.08
C ALA A 117 -15.11 -6.91 1.89
N ILE A 118 -13.98 -6.66 1.22
CA ILE A 118 -13.53 -5.29 0.89
C ILE A 118 -14.59 -4.61 0.01
N ALA A 119 -15.06 -5.29 -1.04
CA ALA A 119 -16.09 -4.77 -1.93
C ALA A 119 -17.41 -4.48 -1.21
N ALA A 120 -17.77 -5.30 -0.20
CA ALA A 120 -19.00 -5.12 0.59
C ALA A 120 -18.95 -3.93 1.56
N VAL A 121 -17.77 -3.52 2.04
CA VAL A 121 -17.65 -2.47 3.06
C VAL A 121 -17.14 -1.14 2.55
N LYS A 122 -16.47 -1.08 1.38
CA LYS A 122 -15.78 0.12 0.90
C LYS A 122 -16.66 1.38 0.77
N ASP A 123 -17.95 1.22 0.49
CA ASP A 123 -18.89 2.35 0.39
C ASP A 123 -19.43 2.80 1.76
N HIS A 124 -19.10 2.06 2.81
CA HIS A 124 -19.47 2.32 4.19
C HIS A 124 -18.30 2.82 5.06
N THR A 125 -17.07 2.82 4.54
CA THR A 125 -15.90 3.34 5.24
C THR A 125 -15.66 4.82 4.96
N VAL A 126 -14.95 5.49 5.87
CA VAL A 126 -14.53 6.89 5.65
C VAL A 126 -13.24 6.91 4.85
N THR A 127 -12.27 6.07 5.26
CA THR A 127 -11.04 5.79 4.53
C THR A 127 -11.35 5.08 3.21
N ASP A 128 -10.67 5.49 2.15
CA ASP A 128 -10.82 4.86 0.83
C ASP A 128 -10.00 3.56 0.79
N LEU A 129 -10.66 2.41 0.60
CA LEU A 129 -10.04 1.09 0.63
C LEU A 129 -10.00 0.49 -0.78
N MET A 130 -8.78 0.19 -1.25
CA MET A 130 -8.53 -0.38 -2.57
C MET A 130 -7.94 -1.79 -2.42
N PRO A 131 -8.53 -2.82 -3.03
CA PRO A 131 -7.92 -4.14 -2.98
C PRO A 131 -6.73 -4.24 -3.96
N GLN A 132 -5.67 -4.93 -3.55
CA GLN A 132 -4.59 -5.38 -4.42
C GLN A 132 -4.50 -6.90 -4.38
N LEU A 133 -4.37 -7.52 -5.55
CA LEU A 133 -4.09 -8.95 -5.66
C LEU A 133 -2.59 -9.17 -5.79
N ARG A 134 -1.99 -9.88 -4.83
CA ARG A 134 -0.64 -10.42 -4.93
C ARG A 134 -0.71 -11.85 -5.47
N PHE A 135 -0.44 -12.02 -6.75
CA PHE A 135 -0.59 -13.30 -7.44
C PHE A 135 0.75 -14.03 -7.57
N GLU A 136 0.79 -15.30 -7.15
CA GLU A 136 1.92 -16.19 -7.44
C GLU A 136 1.88 -16.65 -8.90
N THR A 137 2.92 -16.34 -9.64
CA THR A 137 3.01 -16.61 -11.08
C THR A 137 2.92 -18.10 -11.43
N HIS A 138 3.28 -18.99 -10.50
CA HIS A 138 3.26 -20.44 -10.66
C HIS A 138 1.91 -21.12 -10.39
N MET A 139 0.85 -20.37 -10.09
CA MET A 139 -0.53 -20.89 -9.96
C MET A 139 -1.17 -21.15 -11.34
N LEU A 140 -0.49 -21.93 -12.19
CA LEU A 140 -0.84 -22.13 -13.62
C LEU A 140 -2.27 -22.61 -13.85
N ASP A 141 -2.81 -23.41 -12.93
CA ASP A 141 -4.16 -23.95 -13.03
C ASP A 141 -5.25 -22.90 -12.73
N ASP A 142 -4.88 -21.75 -12.15
CA ASP A 142 -5.79 -20.66 -11.77
C ASP A 142 -5.83 -19.51 -12.78
N TYR A 143 -4.99 -19.51 -13.82
CA TYR A 143 -4.99 -18.45 -14.85
C TYR A 143 -6.31 -18.39 -15.62
N ALA A 144 -6.89 -19.55 -15.93
CA ALA A 144 -8.17 -19.62 -16.64
C ALA A 144 -9.28 -18.99 -15.78
N GLY A 145 -9.89 -17.91 -16.30
CA GLY A 145 -10.95 -17.18 -15.58
C GLY A 145 -10.44 -16.16 -14.55
N LEU A 146 -9.13 -15.97 -14.41
CA LEU A 146 -8.58 -15.06 -13.39
C LEU A 146 -8.91 -13.60 -13.67
N ALA A 147 -8.84 -13.17 -14.93
CA ALA A 147 -9.15 -11.80 -15.33
C ALA A 147 -10.61 -11.45 -15.02
N GLU A 148 -11.54 -12.39 -15.20
CA GLU A 148 -12.95 -12.23 -14.85
C GLU A 148 -13.15 -12.16 -13.33
N LYS A 149 -12.44 -12.98 -12.56
CA LYS A 149 -12.45 -12.89 -11.08
C LYS A 149 -11.94 -11.55 -10.58
N ILE A 150 -10.81 -11.07 -11.11
CA ILE A 150 -10.22 -9.76 -10.77
C ILE A 150 -11.22 -8.63 -11.02
N ALA A 151 -11.91 -8.66 -12.16
CA ALA A 151 -12.96 -7.69 -12.47
C ALA A 151 -14.16 -7.79 -11.50
N ALA A 152 -14.64 -9.01 -11.21
CA ALA A 152 -15.76 -9.23 -10.29
C ALA A 152 -15.43 -8.76 -8.85
N TRP A 153 -14.20 -8.98 -8.40
CA TRP A 153 -13.67 -8.51 -7.14
C TRP A 153 -13.35 -7.02 -7.10
N GLN A 154 -13.47 -6.33 -8.25
CA GLN A 154 -13.16 -4.90 -8.38
C GLN A 154 -11.73 -4.58 -7.95
N VAL A 155 -10.77 -5.41 -8.35
CA VAL A 155 -9.35 -5.25 -8.03
C VAL A 155 -8.66 -4.37 -9.08
N PRO A 156 -8.32 -3.10 -8.75
CA PRO A 156 -7.70 -2.18 -9.70
C PRO A 156 -6.18 -2.35 -9.84
N TYR A 157 -5.55 -3.19 -8.99
CA TYR A 157 -4.10 -3.31 -8.89
C TYR A 157 -3.67 -4.77 -8.62
N VAL A 158 -2.83 -5.32 -9.50
CA VAL A 158 -2.27 -6.68 -9.38
C VAL A 158 -0.75 -6.59 -9.30
N VAL A 159 -0.15 -7.33 -8.36
CA VAL A 159 1.30 -7.47 -8.23
C VAL A 159 1.68 -8.93 -8.37
N PHE A 160 2.62 -9.21 -9.26
CA PHE A 160 3.11 -10.57 -9.50
C PHE A 160 4.29 -10.90 -8.61
N ASN A 161 4.28 -12.12 -8.06
CA ASN A 161 5.28 -12.64 -7.15
C ASN A 161 5.72 -14.04 -7.59
N ASP A 162 6.93 -14.42 -7.21
CA ASP A 162 7.40 -15.79 -7.31
C ASP A 162 8.20 -16.16 -6.06
N HIS A 163 7.51 -16.79 -5.12
CA HIS A 163 8.14 -17.21 -3.86
C HIS A 163 8.62 -18.66 -3.88
N LEU A 164 8.61 -19.34 -5.03
CA LEU A 164 9.12 -20.70 -5.10
C LEU A 164 10.64 -20.72 -4.87
N PRO A 165 11.15 -21.61 -3.98
CA PRO A 165 12.58 -21.73 -3.72
C PRO A 165 13.28 -22.53 -4.83
N HIS A 166 13.30 -21.98 -6.05
CA HIS A 166 13.73 -22.66 -7.27
C HIS A 166 15.09 -23.33 -7.17
N ASP A 167 16.10 -22.69 -6.61
CA ASP A 167 17.44 -23.28 -6.45
C ASP A 167 17.40 -24.61 -5.68
N ARG A 168 16.58 -24.69 -4.63
CA ARG A 168 16.44 -25.91 -3.82
C ARG A 168 15.60 -26.97 -4.54
N LEU A 169 14.56 -26.55 -5.25
CA LEU A 169 13.69 -27.45 -6.00
C LEU A 169 14.43 -28.07 -7.19
N ALA A 170 15.29 -27.31 -7.87
CA ALA A 170 16.17 -27.79 -8.93
C ALA A 170 17.14 -28.88 -8.44
N GLU A 171 17.62 -28.75 -7.19
CA GLU A 171 18.44 -29.78 -6.53
C GLU A 171 17.62 -30.98 -6.00
N GLY A 172 16.28 -30.96 -6.11
CA GLY A 172 15.40 -31.97 -5.52
C GLY A 172 15.39 -31.96 -4.00
N ARG A 173 15.79 -30.86 -3.37
CA ARG A 173 15.94 -30.75 -1.91
C ARG A 173 14.75 -30.06 -1.28
N LYS A 174 14.32 -30.57 -0.12
CA LYS A 174 13.28 -29.94 0.70
C LYS A 174 13.73 -28.54 1.15
N PRO A 175 12.97 -27.47 0.82
CA PRO A 175 13.22 -26.13 1.31
C PRO A 175 13.22 -26.05 2.84
N PRO A 176 14.00 -25.12 3.43
CA PRO A 176 13.92 -24.88 4.87
C PRO A 176 12.50 -24.43 5.24
N ARG A 177 12.00 -24.90 6.39
CA ARG A 177 10.65 -24.59 6.91
C ARG A 177 9.47 -25.18 6.12
N LEU A 178 9.72 -26.04 5.12
CA LEU A 178 8.66 -26.70 4.32
C LEU A 178 7.58 -27.37 5.19
N THR A 179 7.98 -28.11 6.23
CA THR A 179 7.03 -28.77 7.14
C THR A 179 6.10 -27.76 7.80
N GLY A 180 6.62 -26.62 8.26
CA GLY A 180 5.83 -25.56 8.86
C GLY A 180 4.86 -24.91 7.87
N GLN A 181 5.30 -24.66 6.64
CA GLN A 181 4.45 -24.13 5.56
C GLN A 181 3.33 -25.12 5.21
N ALA A 182 3.66 -26.39 5.00
CA ALA A 182 2.67 -27.43 4.71
C ALA A 182 1.61 -27.52 5.82
N LEU A 183 2.04 -27.55 7.09
CA LEU A 183 1.11 -27.60 8.21
C LEU A 183 0.27 -26.33 8.34
N LYS A 184 0.82 -25.14 8.01
CA LYS A 184 0.06 -23.87 7.94
C LYS A 184 -0.99 -23.87 6.82
N ALA A 185 -0.69 -24.54 5.71
CA ALA A 185 -1.61 -24.75 4.61
C ALA A 185 -2.63 -25.88 4.84
N GLY A 186 -2.49 -26.65 5.93
CA GLY A 186 -3.33 -27.82 6.20
C GLY A 186 -3.00 -29.04 5.31
N ARG A 187 -1.77 -29.12 4.79
CA ARG A 187 -1.32 -30.18 3.89
C ARG A 187 -0.33 -31.11 4.57
N ASN A 188 -0.26 -32.35 4.09
CA ASN A 188 0.83 -33.26 4.42
C ASN A 188 2.16 -32.72 3.84
N PRO A 189 3.29 -32.73 4.59
CA PRO A 189 4.57 -32.19 4.13
C PRO A 189 5.13 -32.84 2.86
N GLU A 190 5.01 -34.16 2.70
CA GLU A 190 5.47 -34.88 1.51
C GLU A 190 4.66 -34.46 0.29
N VAL A 191 3.33 -34.47 0.40
CA VAL A 191 2.41 -34.03 -0.68
C VAL A 191 2.66 -32.56 -1.04
N HIS A 192 2.91 -31.70 -0.05
CA HIS A 192 3.24 -30.30 -0.30
C HIS A 192 4.56 -30.16 -1.05
N PHE A 193 5.57 -30.96 -0.71
CA PHE A 193 6.84 -30.93 -1.42
C PHE A 193 6.71 -31.40 -2.88
N GLU A 194 5.95 -32.47 -3.13
CA GLU A 194 5.63 -32.94 -4.48
C GLU A 194 4.92 -31.86 -5.31
N MET A 195 3.97 -31.14 -4.69
CA MET A 195 3.31 -30.00 -5.31
C MET A 195 4.32 -28.91 -5.73
N LEU A 196 5.26 -28.53 -4.86
CA LEU A 196 6.28 -27.52 -5.19
C LEU A 196 7.21 -27.99 -6.32
N LEU A 197 7.61 -29.26 -6.32
CA LEU A 197 8.41 -29.84 -7.41
C LEU A 197 7.64 -29.79 -8.74
N SER A 198 6.34 -30.13 -8.71
CA SER A 198 5.49 -30.06 -9.89
C SER A 198 5.34 -28.64 -10.40
N MET A 199 5.16 -27.65 -9.53
CA MET A 199 5.07 -26.24 -9.92
C MET A 199 6.38 -25.75 -10.55
N HIS A 200 7.53 -26.08 -9.93
CA HIS A 200 8.85 -25.73 -10.48
C HIS A 200 9.11 -26.39 -11.84
N ALA A 201 8.71 -27.66 -12.03
CA ALA A 201 8.88 -28.35 -13.30
C ALA A 201 8.12 -27.69 -14.46
N ARG A 202 7.03 -26.96 -14.16
CA ARG A 202 6.20 -26.23 -15.13
C ARG A 202 6.61 -24.78 -15.34
N ARG A 203 7.74 -24.32 -14.78
CA ARG A 203 8.20 -22.92 -14.85
C ARG A 203 8.29 -22.35 -16.27
N ASP A 204 8.57 -23.18 -17.27
CA ASP A 204 8.68 -22.75 -18.66
C ASP A 204 7.31 -22.41 -19.29
N GLU A 205 6.19 -22.83 -18.68
CA GLU A 205 4.82 -22.47 -19.09
C GLU A 205 4.42 -21.05 -18.61
N VAL A 206 5.05 -20.55 -17.54
CA VAL A 206 4.65 -19.33 -16.82
C VAL A 206 4.69 -18.08 -17.70
N SER A 207 5.72 -17.92 -18.53
CA SER A 207 5.85 -16.73 -19.39
C SER A 207 4.64 -16.58 -20.33
N THR A 208 4.22 -17.67 -20.97
CA THR A 208 3.10 -17.62 -21.92
C THR A 208 1.79 -17.31 -21.21
N ALA A 209 1.58 -17.90 -20.03
CA ALA A 209 0.39 -17.64 -19.21
C ALA A 209 0.33 -16.18 -18.75
N LEU A 210 1.47 -15.61 -18.33
CA LEU A 210 1.58 -14.20 -17.96
C LEU A 210 1.31 -13.26 -19.14
N ASP A 211 1.86 -13.54 -20.32
CA ASP A 211 1.67 -12.67 -21.50
C ASP A 211 0.18 -12.52 -21.84
N ILE A 212 -0.58 -13.62 -21.74
CA ILE A 212 -2.03 -13.62 -21.95
C ILE A 212 -2.74 -12.82 -20.86
N LEU A 213 -2.49 -13.16 -19.59
CA LEU A 213 -3.14 -12.51 -18.45
C LEU A 213 -2.88 -11.01 -18.41
N CYS A 214 -1.62 -10.59 -18.55
CA CYS A 214 -1.23 -9.18 -18.53
C CYS A 214 -1.86 -8.39 -19.68
N ALA A 215 -2.01 -8.98 -20.87
CA ALA A 215 -2.70 -8.34 -21.98
C ALA A 215 -4.18 -8.10 -21.65
N ASP A 216 -4.86 -9.04 -21.01
CA ASP A 216 -6.26 -8.89 -20.61
C ASP A 216 -6.44 -7.89 -19.46
N LEU A 217 -5.56 -7.92 -18.46
CA LEU A 217 -5.54 -6.94 -17.37
C LEU A 217 -5.29 -5.52 -17.87
N THR A 218 -4.39 -5.35 -18.86
CA THR A 218 -4.16 -4.05 -19.51
C THR A 218 -5.43 -3.53 -20.17
N LYS A 219 -6.17 -4.37 -20.90
CA LYS A 219 -7.45 -3.96 -21.53
C LYS A 219 -8.50 -3.56 -20.50
N GLN A 220 -8.48 -4.19 -19.31
CA GLN A 220 -9.36 -3.86 -18.20
C GLN A 220 -8.93 -2.60 -17.43
N GLY A 221 -7.78 -2.01 -17.75
CA GLY A 221 -7.24 -0.85 -17.04
C GLY A 221 -6.70 -1.17 -15.64
N VAL A 222 -6.39 -2.45 -15.37
CA VAL A 222 -5.80 -2.90 -14.12
C VAL A 222 -4.33 -2.48 -14.08
N ARG A 223 -3.92 -1.83 -12.99
CA ARG A 223 -2.51 -1.50 -12.75
C ARG A 223 -1.76 -2.78 -12.46
N MET A 224 -0.53 -2.87 -12.94
CA MET A 224 0.29 -4.05 -12.75
C MET A 224 1.66 -3.69 -12.21
N GLY A 225 2.12 -4.48 -11.24
CA GLY A 225 3.46 -4.39 -10.67
C GLY A 225 4.11 -5.76 -10.54
N SER A 226 5.40 -5.75 -10.24
CA SER A 226 6.15 -6.93 -9.83
C SER A 226 6.82 -6.68 -8.49
N HIS A 227 7.00 -7.74 -7.72
CA HIS A 227 7.60 -7.70 -6.40
C HIS A 227 9.02 -8.28 -6.43
N ASP A 228 9.93 -7.71 -5.65
CA ASP A 228 11.31 -8.19 -5.46
C ASP A 228 12.11 -8.32 -6.78
N ASP A 229 12.05 -7.30 -7.66
CA ASP A 229 12.86 -7.31 -8.88
C ASP A 229 14.36 -7.38 -8.55
N ALA A 230 15.04 -8.43 -9.01
CA ALA A 230 16.45 -8.67 -8.69
C ALA A 230 17.44 -8.18 -9.77
N THR A 231 17.02 -8.03 -11.02
CA THR A 231 17.90 -7.65 -12.15
C THR A 231 17.26 -6.64 -13.09
N ALA A 232 18.06 -5.93 -13.88
CA ALA A 232 17.54 -5.05 -14.93
C ALA A 232 16.72 -5.82 -15.97
N GLN A 233 17.11 -7.07 -16.29
CA GLN A 233 16.39 -7.91 -17.25
C GLN A 233 15.00 -8.27 -16.73
N THR A 234 14.88 -8.72 -15.46
CA THR A 234 13.58 -9.02 -14.84
C THR A 234 12.65 -7.81 -14.89
N ARG A 235 13.15 -6.61 -14.55
CA ARG A 235 12.40 -5.36 -14.64
C ARG A 235 11.97 -5.03 -16.08
N SER A 236 12.84 -5.28 -17.06
CA SER A 236 12.54 -5.10 -18.49
C SER A 236 11.44 -6.05 -18.95
N ASP A 237 11.49 -7.31 -18.55
CA ASP A 237 10.50 -8.33 -18.92
C ASP A 237 9.11 -8.00 -18.33
N TRP A 238 9.05 -7.52 -17.09
CA TRP A 238 7.80 -7.07 -16.48
C TRP A 238 7.23 -5.83 -17.18
N ARG A 239 8.09 -4.87 -17.53
CA ARG A 239 7.69 -3.68 -18.31
C ARG A 239 7.12 -4.06 -19.67
N ALA A 240 7.72 -5.03 -20.35
CA ALA A 240 7.23 -5.51 -21.64
C ALA A 240 5.80 -6.10 -21.55
N ARG A 241 5.42 -6.63 -20.38
CA ARG A 241 4.07 -7.11 -20.06
C ARG A 241 3.12 -6.01 -19.56
N GLY A 242 3.56 -4.75 -19.52
CA GLY A 242 2.75 -3.63 -19.02
C GLY A 242 2.73 -3.47 -17.51
N ALA A 243 3.50 -4.27 -16.74
CA ALA A 243 3.73 -3.98 -15.34
C ALA A 243 4.70 -2.79 -15.22
N ARG A 244 4.22 -1.67 -14.69
CA ARG A 244 4.96 -0.39 -14.63
C ARG A 244 5.36 0.01 -13.22
N ILE A 245 5.10 -0.85 -12.25
CA ILE A 245 5.41 -0.65 -10.85
C ILE A 245 6.40 -1.74 -10.40
N SER A 246 7.50 -1.31 -9.79
CA SER A 246 8.50 -2.14 -9.14
C SER A 246 8.33 -2.01 -7.64
N GLU A 247 7.76 -3.03 -7.02
CA GLU A 247 7.60 -3.11 -5.57
C GLU A 247 8.83 -3.77 -4.95
N PHE A 248 9.49 -3.04 -4.05
CA PHE A 248 10.61 -3.51 -3.23
C PHE A 248 11.76 -4.14 -4.06
N PRO A 249 12.33 -3.46 -5.07
CA PRO A 249 13.45 -4.01 -5.84
C PRO A 249 14.60 -4.44 -4.90
N GLU A 250 15.17 -5.62 -5.15
CA GLU A 250 16.18 -6.20 -4.27
C GLU A 250 17.58 -5.61 -4.49
N THR A 251 17.82 -5.08 -5.70
CA THR A 251 19.13 -4.59 -6.13
C THR A 251 19.06 -3.16 -6.65
N LEU A 252 20.20 -2.46 -6.54
CA LEU A 252 20.37 -1.15 -7.14
C LEU A 252 20.16 -1.18 -8.66
N GLU A 253 20.69 -2.22 -9.32
CA GLU A 253 20.57 -2.43 -10.76
C GLU A 253 19.10 -2.45 -11.23
N ALA A 254 18.24 -3.19 -10.51
CA ALA A 254 16.81 -3.25 -10.83
C ALA A 254 16.11 -1.90 -10.60
N ALA A 255 16.44 -1.20 -9.51
CA ALA A 255 15.88 0.12 -9.21
C ALA A 255 16.31 1.19 -10.24
N GLU A 256 17.57 1.19 -10.66
CA GLU A 256 18.07 2.10 -11.71
C GLU A 256 17.43 1.80 -13.06
N ALA A 257 17.25 0.53 -13.41
CA ALA A 257 16.54 0.12 -14.62
C ALA A 257 15.09 0.58 -14.60
N ALA A 258 14.41 0.46 -13.45
CA ALA A 258 13.04 0.96 -13.26
C ALA A 258 12.98 2.47 -13.48
N ARG A 259 13.85 3.24 -12.79
CA ARG A 259 13.90 4.71 -12.90
C ARG A 259 14.20 5.16 -14.33
N THR A 260 15.21 4.58 -14.97
CA THR A 260 15.68 4.97 -16.32
C THR A 260 14.58 4.86 -17.35
N ALA A 261 13.74 3.84 -17.25
CA ALA A 261 12.66 3.59 -18.21
C ALA A 261 11.28 4.11 -17.71
N GLY A 262 11.28 4.91 -16.64
CA GLY A 262 10.09 5.61 -16.14
C GLY A 262 9.03 4.69 -15.53
N ASP A 263 9.46 3.62 -14.84
CA ASP A 263 8.60 2.88 -13.91
C ASP A 263 8.56 3.56 -12.55
N HIS A 264 7.54 3.21 -11.78
CA HIS A 264 7.40 3.63 -10.39
C HIS A 264 8.13 2.66 -9.47
N ILE A 265 8.83 3.21 -8.48
CA ILE A 265 9.56 2.44 -7.47
C ILE A 265 8.89 2.62 -6.11
N ILE A 266 8.46 1.53 -5.51
CA ILE A 266 7.83 1.50 -4.18
C ILE A 266 8.80 0.82 -3.20
N LEU A 267 9.04 1.46 -2.05
CA LEU A 267 9.88 0.91 -0.99
C LEU A 267 9.11 0.75 0.32
N GLY A 268 9.58 -0.18 1.17
CA GLY A 268 8.98 -0.46 2.46
C GLY A 268 9.39 0.52 3.52
N SER A 269 8.42 1.25 4.06
CA SER A 269 8.60 2.15 5.19
C SER A 269 9.23 1.47 6.42
N PRO A 270 8.91 0.19 6.77
CA PRO A 270 9.58 -0.46 7.90
C PRO A 270 11.10 -0.60 7.70
N ASN A 271 11.57 -0.74 6.47
CA ASN A 271 13.00 -0.84 6.16
C ASN A 271 13.72 0.51 6.29
N VAL A 272 13.02 1.60 5.96
CA VAL A 272 13.49 2.96 6.21
C VAL A 272 13.62 3.21 7.72
N VAL A 273 12.57 2.94 8.50
CA VAL A 273 12.54 3.18 9.96
C VAL A 273 13.57 2.33 10.72
N ARG A 274 13.90 1.13 10.23
CA ARG A 274 14.90 0.25 10.87
C ARG A 274 16.33 0.74 10.65
N GLY A 275 16.61 1.51 9.59
CA GLY A 275 17.94 2.06 9.30
C GLY A 275 18.99 1.04 8.85
N GLY A 276 18.59 -0.12 8.31
CA GLY A 276 19.53 -1.14 7.82
C GLY A 276 18.92 -2.09 6.78
N SER A 277 19.75 -2.64 5.90
CA SER A 277 19.39 -3.65 4.89
C SER A 277 19.28 -5.05 5.52
N HIS A 278 18.19 -5.77 5.27
CA HIS A 278 18.13 -7.20 5.53
C HIS A 278 18.68 -7.98 4.33
N LYS A 279 19.38 -9.09 4.60
CA LYS A 279 19.78 -10.10 3.60
C LYS A 279 20.69 -9.66 2.43
N GLY A 280 21.49 -8.61 2.58
CA GLY A 280 22.41 -8.19 1.49
C GLY A 280 21.70 -7.54 0.29
N ASN A 281 20.39 -7.30 0.38
CA ASN A 281 19.64 -6.47 -0.56
C ASN A 281 20.03 -5.00 -0.38
N VAL A 282 19.74 -4.17 -1.39
CA VAL A 282 20.03 -2.73 -1.34
C VAL A 282 19.26 -2.04 -0.20
N SER A 283 19.87 -1.05 0.45
CA SER A 283 19.25 -0.28 1.52
C SER A 283 18.17 0.65 0.97
N ALA A 284 16.99 0.66 1.61
CA ALA A 284 15.92 1.58 1.26
C ALA A 284 16.32 3.05 1.43
N LEU A 285 17.14 3.37 2.44
CA LEU A 285 17.67 4.73 2.63
C LEU A 285 18.61 5.15 1.50
N ASP A 286 19.45 4.24 1.02
CA ASP A 286 20.39 4.52 -0.07
C ASP A 286 19.63 4.76 -1.37
N LEU A 287 18.63 3.93 -1.68
CA LEU A 287 17.76 4.15 -2.85
C LEU A 287 17.03 5.49 -2.79
N ILE A 288 16.51 5.89 -1.62
CA ILE A 288 15.88 7.21 -1.44
C ILE A 288 16.89 8.33 -1.67
N ALA A 289 18.09 8.23 -1.09
CA ALA A 289 19.15 9.21 -1.27
C ALA A 289 19.56 9.38 -2.74
N MET A 290 19.43 8.32 -3.54
CA MET A 290 19.71 8.29 -4.97
C MET A 290 18.51 8.73 -5.84
N GLY A 291 17.36 9.10 -5.24
CA GLY A 291 16.14 9.46 -5.98
C GLY A 291 15.42 8.27 -6.63
N LEU A 292 15.70 7.05 -6.15
CA LEU A 292 15.14 5.78 -6.64
C LEU A 292 13.97 5.32 -5.76
N CYS A 293 13.06 6.25 -5.44
CA CYS A 293 11.83 5.98 -4.71
C CYS A 293 10.76 6.98 -5.12
N ASP A 294 9.58 6.48 -5.51
CA ASP A 294 8.41 7.31 -5.82
C ASP A 294 7.37 7.26 -4.70
N ALA A 295 7.38 6.19 -3.90
CA ALA A 295 6.43 5.97 -2.83
C ALA A 295 6.96 5.05 -1.72
N LEU A 296 6.48 5.29 -0.51
CA LEU A 296 6.73 4.49 0.68
C LEU A 296 5.44 3.80 1.12
N ALA A 297 5.48 2.48 1.19
CA ALA A 297 4.35 1.64 1.59
C ALA A 297 4.50 1.14 3.03
N SER A 298 3.39 0.85 3.70
CA SER A 298 3.41 0.38 5.08
C SER A 298 3.91 -1.05 5.23
N ASP A 299 3.78 -1.85 4.16
CA ASP A 299 4.10 -3.28 4.17
C ASP A 299 3.31 -3.93 5.33
N TYR A 300 3.97 -4.65 6.23
CA TYR A 300 3.31 -5.24 7.39
C TYR A 300 3.10 -4.25 8.57
N HIS A 301 3.36 -2.94 8.47
CA HIS A 301 3.28 -2.03 9.65
C HIS A 301 2.81 -0.61 9.33
N TYR A 302 1.50 -0.35 9.53
CA TYR A 302 0.81 0.92 9.26
C TYR A 302 1.38 2.19 9.88
N PRO A 303 1.99 2.18 11.09
CA PRO A 303 2.64 3.39 11.60
C PRO A 303 3.90 3.80 10.82
N SER A 304 4.47 2.90 10.01
CA SER A 304 5.78 3.10 9.38
C SER A 304 5.83 4.24 8.35
N PRO A 305 4.85 4.45 7.42
CA PRO A 305 4.94 5.51 6.42
C PRO A 305 5.12 6.90 7.04
N ARG A 306 4.25 7.26 7.99
CA ARG A 306 4.37 8.51 8.77
C ARG A 306 5.76 8.62 9.42
N ARG A 307 6.19 7.56 10.10
CA ARG A 307 7.48 7.54 10.81
C ARG A 307 8.67 7.67 9.85
N ALA A 308 8.60 7.03 8.69
CA ALA A 308 9.63 7.09 7.67
C ALA A 308 9.75 8.52 7.12
N ALA A 309 8.65 9.13 6.68
CA ALA A 309 8.64 10.51 6.18
C ALA A 309 9.20 11.50 7.22
N LEU A 310 8.72 11.45 8.47
CA LEU A 310 9.23 12.30 9.54
C LEU A 310 10.72 12.05 9.85
N MET A 311 11.17 10.80 9.77
CA MET A 311 12.59 10.47 9.98
C MET A 311 13.47 11.01 8.87
N LEU A 312 13.05 10.91 7.61
CA LEU A 312 13.76 11.45 6.44
C LEU A 312 13.88 12.98 6.51
N ALA A 313 12.80 13.65 6.90
CA ALA A 313 12.77 15.09 7.13
C ALA A 313 13.71 15.49 8.28
N LYS A 314 13.61 14.80 9.42
CA LYS A 314 14.42 15.08 10.61
C LYS A 314 15.91 14.81 10.41
N SER A 315 16.28 13.82 9.61
CA SER A 315 17.69 13.54 9.31
C SER A 315 18.30 14.54 8.34
N GLY A 316 17.47 15.36 7.67
CA GLY A 316 17.89 16.27 6.60
C GLY A 316 18.23 15.55 5.30
N LEU A 317 17.85 14.26 5.15
CA LEU A 317 18.02 13.55 3.88
C LEU A 317 17.07 14.11 2.81
N LEU A 318 15.86 14.49 3.22
CA LEU A 318 14.89 15.25 2.44
C LEU A 318 14.37 16.40 3.30
N ASP A 319 13.80 17.43 2.69
CA ASP A 319 12.97 18.39 3.41
C ASP A 319 11.59 17.77 3.73
N MET A 320 10.78 18.46 4.54
CA MET A 320 9.46 17.95 4.93
C MET A 320 8.56 17.70 3.72
N ALA A 321 8.57 18.58 2.72
CA ALA A 321 7.76 18.45 1.52
C ALA A 321 8.16 17.22 0.67
N GLY A 322 9.45 17.04 0.41
CA GLY A 322 9.98 15.91 -0.33
C GLY A 322 9.79 14.58 0.40
N ALA A 323 10.01 14.55 1.71
CA ALA A 323 9.76 13.36 2.52
C ALA A 323 8.28 12.97 2.55
N TRP A 324 7.38 13.95 2.73
CA TRP A 324 5.94 13.70 2.78
C TRP A 324 5.36 13.35 1.40
N ALA A 325 5.96 13.85 0.31
CA ALA A 325 5.58 13.47 -1.04
C ALA A 325 5.68 11.95 -1.24
N LEU A 326 6.64 11.26 -0.61
CA LEU A 326 6.76 9.79 -0.70
C LEU A 326 5.59 9.03 -0.06
N VAL A 327 4.77 9.66 0.79
CA VAL A 327 3.63 9.01 1.46
C VAL A 327 2.28 9.62 1.09
N SER A 328 2.25 10.60 0.18
CA SER A 328 1.01 11.24 -0.27
C SER A 328 1.02 11.48 -1.78
N SER A 329 1.55 12.60 -2.28
CA SER A 329 1.49 12.93 -3.71
C SER A 329 2.19 11.91 -4.62
N GLY A 330 3.26 11.27 -4.15
CA GLY A 330 3.95 10.18 -4.84
C GLY A 330 3.05 8.97 -5.06
N PRO A 331 2.56 8.33 -3.99
CA PRO A 331 1.51 7.32 -4.08
C PRO A 331 0.29 7.70 -4.93
N ALA A 332 -0.21 8.94 -4.82
CA ALA A 332 -1.31 9.42 -5.66
C ALA A 332 -0.96 9.32 -7.15
N ARG A 333 0.25 9.75 -7.55
CA ARG A 333 0.72 9.63 -8.94
C ARG A 333 0.84 8.16 -9.38
N VAL A 334 1.39 7.29 -8.53
CA VAL A 334 1.52 5.84 -8.85
C VAL A 334 0.15 5.20 -9.09
N LEU A 335 -0.84 5.55 -8.28
CA LEU A 335 -2.23 5.11 -8.47
C LEU A 335 -2.99 5.92 -9.53
N GLY A 336 -2.39 6.95 -10.13
CA GLY A 336 -3.09 7.83 -11.08
C GLY A 336 -4.25 8.61 -10.47
N LEU A 337 -4.27 8.80 -9.15
CA LEU A 337 -5.26 9.62 -8.44
C LEU A 337 -4.88 11.10 -8.60
N GLN A 338 -5.70 11.85 -9.34
CA GLN A 338 -5.47 13.27 -9.62
C GLN A 338 -6.23 14.20 -8.66
N ASP A 339 -7.13 13.62 -7.85
CA ASP A 339 -8.03 14.34 -6.96
C ASP A 339 -7.46 14.49 -5.55
N ARG A 340 -6.30 13.92 -5.22
CA ARG A 340 -5.74 13.92 -3.86
C ARG A 340 -4.21 13.85 -3.84
N GLY A 341 -3.65 13.94 -2.63
CA GLY A 341 -2.21 13.86 -2.39
C GLY A 341 -1.55 15.22 -2.16
N THR A 342 -2.32 16.31 -2.27
CA THR A 342 -1.90 17.67 -1.92
C THR A 342 -3.07 18.43 -1.29
N LEU A 343 -2.79 19.52 -0.56
CA LEU A 343 -3.79 20.40 0.03
C LEU A 343 -3.97 21.67 -0.80
N THR A 344 -4.30 21.52 -2.08
CA THR A 344 -4.55 22.65 -2.99
C THR A 344 -6.04 22.77 -3.34
N PRO A 345 -6.55 23.97 -3.68
CA PRO A 345 -7.97 24.14 -3.99
C PRO A 345 -8.48 23.19 -5.07
N GLY A 346 -9.65 22.59 -4.84
CA GLY A 346 -10.27 21.60 -5.70
C GLY A 346 -9.82 20.15 -5.45
N GLN A 347 -8.73 19.92 -4.72
CA GLN A 347 -8.35 18.58 -4.28
C GLN A 347 -9.29 18.09 -3.17
N ARG A 348 -9.51 16.78 -3.12
CA ARG A 348 -10.19 16.07 -2.04
C ARG A 348 -9.55 16.45 -0.71
N ALA A 349 -10.39 16.77 0.28
CA ALA A 349 -9.98 17.17 1.63
C ALA A 349 -9.52 15.93 2.43
N ASP A 350 -8.41 15.35 1.99
CA ASP A 350 -7.70 14.26 2.64
C ASP A 350 -6.54 14.86 3.44
N LEU A 351 -6.66 14.82 4.76
CA LEU A 351 -5.70 15.45 5.65
C LEU A 351 -5.43 14.60 6.88
N VAL A 352 -4.20 14.68 7.36
CA VAL A 352 -3.79 14.20 8.67
C VAL A 352 -3.28 15.38 9.48
N ILE A 353 -3.77 15.50 10.70
CA ILE A 353 -3.42 16.54 11.65
C ILE A 353 -2.51 15.93 12.71
N LEU A 354 -1.31 16.45 12.85
CA LEU A 354 -0.33 16.00 13.84
C LEU A 354 -0.17 17.03 14.95
N GLU A 355 0.05 16.58 16.18
CA GLU A 355 0.60 17.44 17.24
C GLU A 355 2.00 17.91 16.84
N ALA A 356 2.26 19.21 16.88
CA ALA A 356 3.55 19.77 16.45
C ALA A 356 4.73 19.25 17.28
N ASP A 357 4.54 19.10 18.60
CA ASP A 357 5.62 18.68 19.51
C ASP A 357 5.93 17.19 19.44
N THR A 358 4.92 16.34 19.25
CA THR A 358 5.03 14.89 19.39
C THR A 358 4.96 14.14 18.06
N ASN A 359 4.45 14.79 17.01
CA ASN A 359 4.06 14.19 15.73
C ASN A 359 3.05 13.03 15.87
N ARG A 360 2.31 12.98 16.98
CA ARG A 360 1.19 12.04 17.14
C ARG A 360 0.04 12.48 16.25
N VAL A 361 -0.63 11.51 15.61
CA VAL A 361 -1.85 11.78 14.86
C VAL A 361 -2.94 12.20 15.84
N ALA A 362 -3.43 13.42 15.67
CA ALA A 362 -4.51 14.00 16.44
C ALA A 362 -5.86 13.80 15.72
N ALA A 363 -5.86 13.93 14.38
CA ALA A 363 -7.03 13.65 13.56
C ALA A 363 -6.65 13.21 12.14
N THR A 364 -7.57 12.49 11.49
CA THR A 364 -7.49 12.07 10.09
C THR A 364 -8.86 12.32 9.46
N LEU A 365 -8.88 13.00 8.32
CA LEU A 365 -10.09 13.21 7.54
C LEU A 365 -9.87 12.72 6.11
N ALA A 366 -10.88 12.08 5.54
CA ALA A 366 -10.91 11.65 4.14
C ALA A 366 -12.17 12.22 3.45
N ALA A 367 -11.99 12.92 2.34
CA ALA A 367 -13.03 13.76 1.71
C ALA A 367 -13.75 14.68 2.71
N GLY A 368 -13.00 15.33 3.60
CA GLY A 368 -13.55 16.24 4.61
C GLY A 368 -14.42 15.56 5.68
N ARG A 369 -14.42 14.23 5.75
CA ARG A 369 -15.13 13.45 6.78
C ARG A 369 -14.10 12.93 7.79
N VAL A 370 -14.41 13.04 9.08
CA VAL A 370 -13.53 12.54 10.16
C VAL A 370 -13.54 11.01 10.17
N SER A 371 -12.40 10.38 9.93
CA SER A 371 -12.19 8.94 10.12
C SER A 371 -11.56 8.62 11.47
N TYR A 372 -10.76 9.55 12.01
CA TYR A 372 -10.16 9.45 13.33
C TYR A 372 -10.00 10.84 13.96
N MET A 373 -10.24 10.95 15.26
CA MET A 373 -9.98 12.15 16.03
C MET A 373 -9.83 11.78 17.51
N ALA A 374 -8.74 12.22 18.14
CA ALA A 374 -8.45 11.87 19.53
C ALA A 374 -7.71 12.99 20.27
N GLY A 375 -8.02 13.14 21.56
CA GLY A 375 -7.40 14.13 22.45
C GLY A 375 -8.01 15.52 22.33
N ASP A 376 -7.24 16.54 22.72
CA ASP A 376 -7.72 17.92 22.89
C ASP A 376 -8.26 18.56 21.61
N ILE A 377 -7.79 18.11 20.44
CA ILE A 377 -8.30 18.57 19.15
C ILE A 377 -9.81 18.30 19.01
N ALA A 378 -10.31 17.19 19.57
CA ALA A 378 -11.72 16.84 19.47
C ALA A 378 -12.62 17.90 20.12
N ALA A 379 -12.19 18.48 21.24
CA ALA A 379 -12.92 19.56 21.89
C ALA A 379 -13.02 20.82 21.01
N ARG A 380 -12.01 21.07 20.16
CA ARG A 380 -11.99 22.22 19.25
C ARG A 380 -12.98 22.06 18.08
N PHE A 381 -13.27 20.83 17.66
CA PHE A 381 -14.23 20.57 16.56
C PHE A 381 -15.69 20.49 17.02
N VAL A 382 -15.93 20.19 18.31
CA VAL A 382 -17.29 20.06 18.88
C VAL A 382 -17.77 21.36 19.52
N GLY A 383 -16.85 22.23 19.94
CA GLY A 383 -17.08 23.46 20.70
C GLY A 383 -17.54 24.66 19.90
#